data_AF-A0A175R9J7-F1
#
_entry.id   AF-A0A175R9J7-F1
#
_cell.length_a   1.000
_cell.length_b   1.000
_cell.length_c   1.000
_cell.angle_alpha   90.00
_cell.angle_beta   90.00
_cell.angle_gamma   90.00
#
_symmetry.space_group_name_H-M   'P 1'
#
loop_
_entity.id
_entity.type
_entity.pdbx_description
1 polymer ?
#
loop_
_entity_poly.entity_id
_entity_poly.type
_entity_poly.pdbx_seq_one_letter_code
_entity_poly.pdbx_strand_id
1 'polypeptide(L)'
;MKLALRLPSLILLVAGFVIWSSAFVVLYGALSVGCAFGWDTASLGPVRALRAVLIALWLAHLAALGALWWLCRMRAQKAGEADAFLGWAALHATWAGVVVTIVNYGPILGLTLCL
;
A
#
# COMPACT_ATOMS: atom_id res chain seq x y z
N MET A 1 5.65 -27.73 17.14
CA MET A 1 4.53 -26.83 17.52
C MET A 1 4.88 -25.33 17.50
N LYS A 2 6.10 -24.90 17.86
CA LYS A 2 6.51 -23.48 17.78
C LYS A 2 6.44 -22.86 16.37
N LEU A 3 6.66 -23.66 15.32
CA LEU A 3 6.59 -23.22 13.92
C LEU A 3 5.18 -22.76 13.49
N ALA A 4 4.13 -23.44 13.97
CA ALA A 4 2.75 -23.12 13.62
C ALA A 4 2.25 -21.80 14.24
N LEU A 5 2.78 -21.41 15.41
CA LEU A 5 2.47 -20.12 16.03
C LEU A 5 3.15 -18.92 15.34
N ARG A 6 4.32 -19.15 14.71
CA ARG A 6 5.11 -18.08 14.04
C ARG A 6 4.65 -17.78 12.62
N LEU A 7 4.03 -18.75 11.94
CA LEU A 7 3.52 -18.61 10.56
C LEU A 7 2.62 -17.37 10.36
N PRO A 8 1.62 -17.11 11.23
CA PRO A 8 0.73 -15.96 11.10
C PRO A 8 1.46 -14.62 11.12
N SER A 9 2.45 -14.44 12.01
CA SER A 9 3.21 -13.19 12.12
C SER A 9 4.15 -13.00 10.93
N LEU A 10 4.75 -14.08 10.43
CA LEU A 10 5.58 -14.04 9.23
C LEU A 10 4.77 -13.68 7.99
N ILE A 11 3.57 -14.26 7.85
CA ILE A 11 2.64 -13.95 6.75
C ILE A 11 2.24 -12.48 6.80
N LEU A 12 1.93 -11.93 7.99
CA LEU A 12 1.58 -10.51 8.14
C LEU A 12 2.75 -9.59 7.75
N LEU A 13 3.97 -9.93 8.15
CA LEU A 13 5.17 -9.19 7.76
C LEU A 13 5.33 -9.16 6.24
N VAL A 14 5.25 -10.32 5.59
CA VAL A 14 5.38 -10.44 4.12
C VAL A 14 4.23 -9.74 3.40
N ALA A 15 3.00 -9.84 3.92
CA ALA A 15 1.82 -9.20 3.33
C ALA A 15 1.99 -7.67 3.22
N GLY A 16 2.60 -7.02 4.22
CA GLY A 16 2.86 -5.58 4.18
C GLY A 16 3.77 -5.19 3.02
N PHE A 17 4.85 -5.93 2.81
CA PHE A 17 5.75 -5.71 1.68
C PHE A 17 5.07 -6.01 0.34
N VAL A 18 4.29 -7.09 0.25
CA VAL A 18 3.59 -7.45 -0.99
C VAL A 18 2.58 -6.39 -1.40
N ILE A 19 1.77 -5.87 -0.47
CA ILE A 19 0.79 -4.81 -0.76
C ILE A 19 1.51 -3.51 -1.18
N TRP A 20 2.62 -3.19 -0.53
CA TRP A 20 3.40 -2.01 -0.91
C TRP A 20 4.03 -2.16 -2.31
N SER A 21 4.63 -3.32 -2.62
CA SER A 21 5.20 -3.60 -3.94
C SER A 21 4.14 -3.66 -5.04
N SER A 22 2.94 -4.17 -4.76
CA SER A 22 1.85 -4.15 -5.73
C SER A 22 1.40 -2.73 -6.05
N ALA A 23 1.42 -1.82 -5.08
CA ALA A 23 1.13 -0.39 -5.30
C ALA A 23 2.06 0.20 -6.36
N PHE A 24 3.35 -0.10 -6.26
CA PHE A 24 4.36 0.36 -7.23
C PHE A 24 4.05 -0.13 -8.63
N VAL A 25 3.84 -1.44 -8.80
CA VAL A 25 3.57 -2.05 -10.11
C VAL A 25 2.28 -1.52 -10.72
N VAL A 26 1.21 -1.46 -9.92
CA VAL A 26 -0.13 -1.07 -10.41
C VAL A 26 -0.20 0.42 -10.73
N LEU A 27 0.33 1.30 -9.86
CA LEU A 27 0.32 2.74 -10.12
C LEU A 27 1.23 3.11 -11.28
N TYR A 28 2.43 2.54 -11.36
CA TYR A 28 3.35 2.80 -12.47
C TYR A 28 2.79 2.25 -13.79
N GLY A 29 2.26 1.03 -13.79
CA GLY A 29 1.61 0.46 -14.97
C GLY A 29 0.41 1.28 -15.44
N ALA A 30 -0.46 1.71 -14.53
CA ALA A 30 -1.60 2.55 -14.85
C ALA A 30 -1.17 3.94 -15.38
N LEU A 31 -0.09 4.52 -14.84
CA LEU A 31 0.50 5.75 -15.34
C LEU A 31 0.98 5.59 -16.79
N SER A 32 1.81 4.56 -17.06
CA SER A 32 2.34 4.31 -18.41
C SER A 32 1.25 4.04 -19.44
N VAL A 33 0.28 3.18 -19.09
CA VAL A 33 -0.88 2.90 -19.94
C VAL A 33 -1.71 4.17 -20.15
N GLY A 34 -2.02 4.88 -19.07
CA GLY A 34 -2.82 6.10 -19.14
C GLY A 34 -2.21 7.19 -20.01
N CYS A 35 -0.89 7.39 -19.94
CA CYS A 35 -0.20 8.33 -20.82
C CYS A 35 -0.19 7.85 -22.28
N ALA A 36 0.08 6.56 -22.54
CA ALA A 36 0.10 5.99 -23.89
C ALA A 36 -1.27 6.04 -24.59
N PHE A 37 -2.36 5.87 -23.83
CA PHE A 37 -3.74 5.90 -24.36
C PHE A 37 -4.42 7.27 -24.20
N GLY A 38 -3.69 8.31 -23.78
CA GLY A 38 -4.21 9.68 -23.74
C GLY A 38 -5.24 9.96 -22.64
N TRP A 39 -5.32 9.15 -21.58
CA TRP A 39 -6.26 9.32 -20.47
C TRP A 39 -6.04 10.63 -19.68
N ASP A 40 -4.86 11.24 -19.80
CA ASP A 40 -4.58 12.55 -19.22
C ASP A 40 -5.33 13.69 -19.93
N THR A 41 -5.75 13.48 -21.18
CA THR A 41 -6.55 14.46 -21.94
C THR A 41 -8.05 14.32 -21.66
N ALA A 42 -8.51 13.12 -21.29
CA ALA A 42 -9.91 12.86 -20.96
C ALA A 42 -10.28 13.50 -19.62
N SER A 43 -11.42 14.19 -19.59
CA SER A 43 -11.89 14.94 -18.42
C SER A 43 -13.01 14.19 -17.69
N LEU A 44 -12.89 14.04 -16.36
CA LEU A 44 -13.95 13.56 -15.47
C LEU A 44 -14.35 14.72 -14.54
N GLY A 45 -15.04 15.72 -15.10
CA GLY A 45 -15.37 16.95 -14.38
C GLY A 45 -14.11 17.80 -14.12
N PRO A 46 -13.80 18.18 -12.85
CA PRO A 46 -12.65 19.04 -12.54
C PRO A 46 -11.29 18.32 -12.59
N VAL A 47 -11.27 16.99 -12.71
CA VAL A 47 -10.05 16.17 -12.70
C VAL A 47 -9.86 15.43 -14.02
N ARG A 48 -8.61 15.20 -14.41
CA ARG A 48 -8.26 14.32 -15.54
C ARG A 48 -8.56 12.87 -15.19
N ALA A 49 -9.00 12.08 -16.16
CA ALA A 49 -9.36 10.68 -15.97
C ALA A 49 -8.19 9.86 -15.41
N LEU A 50 -6.98 10.07 -15.96
CA LEU A 50 -5.76 9.44 -15.45
C LEU A 50 -5.51 9.77 -13.97
N ARG A 51 -5.61 11.04 -13.58
CA ARG A 51 -5.41 11.45 -12.19
C ARG A 51 -6.44 10.81 -11.27
N ALA A 52 -7.71 10.75 -11.68
CA ALA A 52 -8.76 10.11 -10.90
C ALA A 52 -8.49 8.62 -10.67
N VAL A 53 -8.06 7.89 -11.70
CA VAL A 53 -7.70 6.47 -11.60
C VAL A 53 -6.52 6.26 -10.65
N LEU A 54 -5.45 7.07 -10.79
CA LEU A 54 -4.28 6.96 -9.94
C LEU A 54 -4.60 7.28 -8.47
N ILE A 55 -5.42 8.30 -8.20
CA ILE A 55 -5.90 8.61 -6.84
C ILE A 55 -6.71 7.44 -6.28
N ALA A 56 -7.63 6.86 -7.06
CA ALA A 56 -8.44 5.73 -6.62
C ALA A 56 -7.57 4.51 -6.26
N LEU A 57 -6.60 4.17 -7.12
CA LEU A 57 -5.65 3.08 -6.87
C LEU A 57 -4.76 3.34 -5.64
N TRP A 58 -4.31 4.58 -5.47
CA TRP A 58 -3.50 4.98 -4.31
C TRP A 58 -4.30 4.87 -3.00
N LEU A 59 -5.54 5.40 -2.97
CA LEU A 59 -6.43 5.29 -1.82
C LEU A 59 -6.78 3.83 -1.49
N ALA A 60 -6.99 2.98 -2.51
CA ALA A 60 -7.23 1.55 -2.31
C ALA A 60 -6.04 0.85 -1.62
N HIS A 61 -4.80 1.17 -2.03
CA HIS A 61 -3.60 0.63 -1.37
C HIS A 61 -3.41 1.18 0.05
N LEU A 62 -3.68 2.47 0.29
CA LEU A 62 -3.66 3.05 1.63
C LEU A 62 -4.71 2.38 2.55
N ALA A 63 -5.91 2.12 2.04
CA ALA A 63 -6.93 1.39 2.78
C ALA A 63 -6.50 -0.05 3.09
N ALA A 64 -5.90 -0.76 2.12
CA ALA A 64 -5.39 -2.10 2.32
C ALA A 64 -4.26 -2.15 3.37
N LEU A 65 -3.30 -1.23 3.31
CA LEU A 65 -2.22 -1.12 4.29
C LEU A 65 -2.74 -0.71 5.67
N GLY A 66 -3.70 0.22 5.74
CA GLY A 66 -4.35 0.62 7.00
C GLY A 66 -5.11 -0.53 7.66
N ALA A 67 -5.84 -1.31 6.87
CA ALA A 67 -6.52 -2.52 7.34
C ALA A 67 -5.51 -3.58 7.82
N LEU A 68 -4.42 -3.81 7.09
CA LEU A 68 -3.36 -4.72 7.51
C LEU A 68 -2.69 -4.23 8.80
N TRP A 69 -2.40 -2.93 8.92
CA TRP A 69 -1.81 -2.36 10.12
C TRP A 69 -2.70 -2.56 11.34
N TRP A 70 -4.02 -2.38 11.18
CA TRP A 70 -4.99 -2.67 12.23
C TRP A 70 -4.97 -4.15 12.65
N LEU A 71 -4.93 -5.06 11.68
CA LEU A 71 -4.81 -6.50 11.94
C LEU A 71 -3.50 -6.86 12.67
N CYS A 72 -2.37 -6.27 12.25
CA CYS A 72 -1.07 -6.42 12.91
C CYS A 72 -1.12 -5.91 14.35
N ARG A 73 -1.76 -4.76 14.60
CA ARG A 73 -1.92 -4.19 15.94
C ARG A 73 -2.72 -5.11 16.85
N MET A 74 -3.88 -5.61 16.38
CA MET A 74 -4.72 -6.53 17.15
C MET A 74 -3.99 -7.84 17.47
N ARG A 75 -3.15 -8.33 16.56
CA ARG A 75 -2.35 -9.54 16.77
C ARG A 75 -1.18 -9.31 17.72
N ALA A 76 -0.47 -8.20 17.60
CA ALA A 76 0.63 -7.85 18.49
C ALA A 76 0.16 -7.75 19.95
N GLN A 77 -1.04 -7.22 20.20
CA GLN A 77 -1.64 -7.18 21.54
C GLN A 77 -1.99 -8.54 22.13
N LYS A 78 -2.21 -9.55 21.28
CA LYS A 78 -2.55 -10.94 21.67
C LYS A 78 -1.34 -11.88 21.65
N ALA A 79 -0.20 -11.42 21.15
CA ALA A 79 0.99 -12.24 21.01
C ALA A 79 1.65 -12.47 22.39
N GLY A 80 1.94 -13.73 22.72
CA GLY A 80 2.77 -14.06 23.87
C GLY A 80 4.24 -13.67 23.63
N GLU A 81 5.07 -13.70 24.68
CA GLU A 81 6.50 -13.28 24.64
C GLU A 81 7.28 -13.88 23.47
N ALA A 82 6.98 -15.13 23.09
CA ALA A 82 7.69 -15.85 22.04
C ALA A 82 7.43 -15.33 20.60
N ASP A 83 6.39 -14.54 20.36
CA ASP A 83 6.04 -13.97 19.03
C ASP A 83 5.98 -12.44 19.02
N ALA A 84 6.27 -11.79 20.16
CA ALA A 84 6.24 -10.34 20.28
C ALA A 84 7.15 -9.66 19.25
N PHE A 85 8.38 -10.15 19.05
CA PHE A 85 9.32 -9.56 18.09
C PHE A 85 8.77 -9.53 16.66
N LEU A 86 8.24 -10.65 16.16
CA LEU A 86 7.70 -10.72 14.80
C LEU A 86 6.42 -9.88 14.66
N GLY A 87 5.56 -9.85 15.68
CA GLY A 87 4.38 -9.00 15.71
C GLY A 87 4.73 -7.51 15.62
N TRP A 88 5.72 -7.06 16.39
CA TRP A 88 6.22 -5.69 16.35
C TRP A 88 6.90 -5.38 15.01
N ALA A 89 7.72 -6.29 14.49
CA ALA A 89 8.36 -6.13 13.18
C ALA A 89 7.30 -5.97 12.07
N ALA A 90 6.25 -6.80 12.05
CA ALA A 90 5.16 -6.71 11.08
C ALA A 90 4.40 -5.37 11.20
N LEU A 91 4.13 -4.91 12.43
CA LEU A 91 3.46 -3.64 12.68
C LEU A 91 4.28 -2.45 12.16
N HIS A 92 5.56 -2.37 12.51
CA HIS A 92 6.45 -1.29 12.09
C HIS A 92 6.73 -1.33 10.58
N ALA A 93 6.91 -2.51 9.99
CA ALA A 93 7.07 -2.66 8.55
C ALA A 93 5.80 -2.19 7.80
N THR A 94 4.62 -2.55 8.29
CA THR A 94 3.36 -2.10 7.67
C THR A 94 3.19 -0.58 7.81
N TRP A 95 3.56 -0.01 8.96
CA TRP A 95 3.55 1.43 9.16
C TRP A 95 4.50 2.16 8.22
N ALA A 96 5.74 1.66 8.06
CA ALA A 96 6.68 2.18 7.08
C ALA A 96 6.09 2.11 5.66
N GLY A 97 5.41 1.01 5.32
CA GLY A 97 4.69 0.84 4.06
C GLY A 97 3.62 1.93 3.83
N VAL A 98 2.82 2.27 4.86
CA VAL A 98 1.85 3.38 4.79
C VAL A 98 2.56 4.71 4.51
N VAL A 99 3.57 5.05 5.32
CA VAL A 99 4.29 6.33 5.20
C VAL A 99 4.95 6.46 3.83
N VAL A 100 5.65 5.43 3.36
CA VAL A 100 6.30 5.45 2.04
C VAL A 100 5.27 5.52 0.91
N THR A 101 4.13 4.84 1.03
CA THR A 101 3.03 4.95 0.06
C THR A 101 2.47 6.38 -0.01
N ILE A 102 2.40 7.09 1.12
CA ILE A 102 1.97 8.50 1.12
C ILE A 102 3.03 9.37 0.44
N VAL A 103 4.30 9.22 0.83
CA VAL A 103 5.38 10.08 0.34
C VAL A 103 5.65 9.86 -1.15
N ASN A 104 5.75 8.62 -1.61
CA ASN A 104 6.10 8.30 -3.00
C ASN A 104 5.00 8.71 -3.99
N TYR A 105 3.73 8.56 -3.60
CA TYR A 105 2.59 8.74 -4.51
C TYR A 105 1.81 10.04 -4.24
N GLY A 106 2.09 10.76 -3.16
CA GLY A 106 1.57 12.11 -2.91
C GLY A 106 1.73 13.09 -4.08
N PRO A 107 2.86 13.09 -4.83
CA PRO A 107 3.02 13.83 -6.09
C PRO A 107 1.85 13.75 -7.09
N ILE A 108 1.09 12.66 -7.12
CA ILE A 108 -0.08 12.46 -8.03
C ILE A 108 -1.09 13.61 -7.91
N LEU A 109 -1.20 14.23 -6.74
CA LEU A 109 -2.17 15.29 -6.46
C LEU A 109 -1.87 16.60 -7.18
N GLY A 110 -0.60 16.90 -7.44
CA GLY A 110 -0.18 18.25 -7.88
C GLY A 110 0.74 18.28 -9.09
N LEU A 111 1.49 17.22 -9.37
CA LEU A 111 2.43 17.20 -10.49
C LEU A 111 1.76 16.83 -11.83
N THR A 112 2.41 17.22 -12.91
CA THR A 112 2.10 16.75 -14.27
C THR A 112 2.39 15.26 -14.36
N LEU A 113 1.42 14.49 -14.85
CA LEU A 113 1.50 13.02 -14.87
C LEU A 113 2.21 12.50 -16.12
N CYS A 114 1.92 13.12 -17.26
CA CYS A 114 2.56 12.80 -18.53
C CYS A 114 3.43 14.00 -18.96
N LEU A 115 4.60 13.70 -19.53
CA LEU A 115 5.51 14.65 -20.17
C LEU A 115 5.48 14.46 -21.68
#